data_AF-A0A937CUN2-F1
#
_entry.id   AF-A0A937CUN2-F1
#
_cell.length_a   1.000
_cell.length_b   1.000
_cell.length_c   1.000
_cell.angle_alpha   90.00
_cell.angle_beta   90.00
_cell.angle_gamma   90.00
#
_symmetry.space_group_name_H-M   'P 1'
#
loop_
_entity.id
_entity.type
_entity.pdbx_description
1 polymer ?
#
loop_
_entity_poly.entity_id
_entity_poly.type
_entity_poly.pdbx_seq_one_letter_code
_entity_poly.pdbx_strand_id
1 'polypeptide(L)'
;MKSSQSPITRDAEQAVFGVNGSLMLETVRTTVRALEGAPVRYKYLSLDEHEALFKTDATAGVRVQMTELLYHAHFAAVATLVRAYRWAEGCIAAYSQDLFLPFCASARGLLEATGDSYDGLPRVPLALAGQKANIQKALKGASPPLQLRYKELEDVLLHFSHAKRVDKSQRATSPDYVPAKLPSTYTKPLEDFPPGGFYDWYQELCELTHPASDSVCYMLVPDTEGRLEFQASVDRERIQAHLNRNQARLAEVLRISQVPALVMLRVLLYVGPPELHVSAVKAIDLRQIGLWRKCAAALEVEP
;
A
#
# COMPACT_ATOMS: atom_id res chain seq x y z
N MET A 1 15.48 23.11 -2.96
CA MET A 1 14.12 23.70 -2.95
C MET A 1 13.38 23.17 -1.74
N LYS A 2 13.11 24.02 -0.73
CA LYS A 2 12.17 23.67 0.34
C LYS A 2 10.78 23.75 -0.28
N SER A 3 10.12 22.61 -0.45
CA SER A 3 8.76 22.53 -0.97
C SER A 3 7.83 23.37 -0.10
N SER A 4 7.31 24.48 -0.64
CA SER A 4 6.24 25.25 -0.04
C SER A 4 4.95 24.46 -0.23
N GLN A 5 4.76 23.40 0.55
CA GLN A 5 3.45 22.76 0.62
C GLN A 5 2.49 23.76 1.26
N SER A 6 1.50 24.21 0.49
CA SER A 6 0.29 24.82 1.03
C SER A 6 -0.19 23.92 2.18
N PRO A 7 -0.48 24.46 3.37
CA PRO A 7 -0.90 23.63 4.49
C PRO A 7 -2.20 22.94 4.10
N ILE A 8 -2.12 21.65 3.78
CA ILE A 8 -3.29 20.79 3.68
C ILE A 8 -4.04 20.96 5.01
N THR A 9 -5.24 21.51 4.95
CA THR A 9 -6.02 21.78 6.15
C THR A 9 -6.65 20.49 6.63
N ARG A 10 -6.62 20.27 7.94
CA ARG A 10 -7.28 19.14 8.60
C ARG A 10 -8.75 19.02 8.21
N ASP A 11 -9.39 20.15 7.92
CA ASP A 11 -10.78 20.22 7.47
C ASP A 11 -10.99 19.54 6.11
N ALA A 12 -10.08 19.76 5.15
CA ALA A 12 -10.15 19.10 3.85
C ALA A 12 -9.93 17.59 3.96
N GLU A 13 -9.03 17.15 4.84
CA GLU A 13 -8.84 15.71 5.10
C GLU A 13 -10.09 15.06 5.68
N GLN A 14 -10.74 15.72 6.62
CA GLN A 14 -11.99 15.24 7.22
C GLN A 14 -13.14 15.27 6.22
N ALA A 15 -13.19 16.27 5.33
CA ALA A 15 -14.18 16.33 4.27
C ALA A 15 -14.04 15.16 3.28
N VAL A 16 -12.80 14.80 2.92
CA VAL A 16 -12.56 13.73 1.92
C VAL A 16 -12.61 12.33 2.53
N PHE A 17 -12.02 12.14 3.71
CA PHE A 17 -11.80 10.81 4.31
C PHE A 17 -12.54 10.59 5.64
N GLY A 18 -13.33 11.56 6.10
CA GLY A 18 -13.94 11.53 7.42
C GLY A 18 -12.93 11.65 8.56
N VAL A 19 -13.43 11.66 9.79
CA VAL A 19 -12.60 11.82 11.01
C VAL A 19 -11.59 10.68 11.15
N ASN A 20 -12.03 9.43 10.99
CA ASN A 20 -11.15 8.27 11.14
C ASN A 20 -10.08 8.21 10.06
N GLY A 21 -10.43 8.52 8.81
CA GLY A 21 -9.45 8.58 7.72
C GLY A 21 -8.42 9.69 7.92
N SER A 22 -8.84 10.89 8.38
CA SER A 22 -7.91 11.97 8.74
C SER A 22 -6.95 11.57 9.87
N LEU A 23 -7.41 10.90 10.93
CA LEU A 23 -6.54 10.40 12.00
C LEU A 23 -5.53 9.36 11.50
N MET A 24 -5.96 8.48 10.59
CA MET A 24 -5.06 7.52 9.96
C MET A 24 -4.01 8.22 9.08
N LEU A 25 -4.40 9.23 8.30
CA LEU A 25 -3.46 10.02 7.50
C LEU A 25 -2.43 10.73 8.36
N GLU A 26 -2.81 11.27 9.51
CA GLU A 26 -1.85 11.89 10.45
C GLU A 26 -0.86 10.86 11.01
N THR A 27 -1.33 9.66 11.32
CA THR A 27 -0.49 8.53 11.77
C THR A 27 0.53 8.16 10.69
N VAL A 28 0.08 8.03 9.44
CA VAL A 28 0.94 7.72 8.30
C VAL A 28 1.91 8.86 8.00
N ARG A 29 1.44 10.11 8.02
CA ARG A 29 2.28 11.31 7.82
C ARG A 29 3.42 11.36 8.82
N THR A 30 3.14 11.11 10.10
CA THR A 30 4.17 11.05 11.16
C THR A 30 5.17 9.93 10.88
N THR A 31 4.70 8.77 10.45
CA THR A 31 5.57 7.62 10.12
C THR A 31 6.43 7.90 8.89
N VAL A 32 5.87 8.49 7.83
CA VAL A 32 6.58 8.88 6.59
C VAL A 32 7.65 9.93 6.88
N ARG A 33 7.34 10.96 7.69
CA ARG A 33 8.33 11.96 8.10
C ARG A 33 9.49 11.35 8.89
N ALA A 34 9.22 10.37 9.76
CA ALA A 34 10.26 9.65 10.47
C ALA A 34 11.18 8.86 9.53
N LEU A 35 10.60 8.23 8.49
CA LEU A 35 11.34 7.52 7.44
C LEU A 35 12.20 8.45 6.58
N GLU A 36 11.69 9.65 6.24
CA GLU A 36 12.45 10.67 5.51
C GLU A 36 13.66 11.18 6.30
N GLY A 37 13.54 11.26 7.63
CA GLY A 37 14.64 11.66 8.53
C GLY A 37 15.70 10.58 8.78
N ALA A 38 15.42 9.31 8.45
CA ALA A 38 16.29 8.18 8.69
C ALA A 38 16.25 7.20 7.49
N PRO A 39 16.93 7.53 6.37
CA PRO A 39 16.84 6.74 5.16
C PRO A 39 17.44 5.34 5.34
N VAL A 40 16.66 4.33 4.98
CA VAL A 40 17.09 2.92 4.96
C VAL A 40 17.73 2.61 3.61
N ARG A 41 18.87 1.91 3.63
CA ARG A 41 19.56 1.45 2.42
C ARG A 41 19.42 -0.06 2.30
N TYR A 42 18.93 -0.50 1.15
CA TYR A 42 18.80 -1.92 0.84
C TYR A 42 19.97 -2.36 -0.05
N LYS A 43 20.49 -3.55 0.23
CA LYS A 43 21.48 -4.22 -0.63
C LYS A 43 20.95 -5.59 -0.97
N TYR A 44 20.90 -5.88 -2.26
CA TYR A 44 20.46 -7.16 -2.81
C TYR A 44 21.60 -7.75 -3.65
N LEU A 45 21.84 -9.04 -3.52
CA LEU A 45 22.70 -9.80 -4.41
C LEU A 45 21.94 -10.17 -5.69
N SER A 46 22.67 -10.28 -6.78
CA SER A 46 22.19 -10.95 -7.99
C SER A 46 22.00 -12.44 -7.76
N LEU A 47 21.22 -13.10 -8.64
CA LEU A 47 21.02 -14.55 -8.58
C LEU A 47 22.36 -15.31 -8.67
N ASP A 48 23.26 -14.88 -9.55
CA ASP A 48 24.59 -15.49 -9.71
C ASP A 48 25.44 -15.34 -8.44
N GLU A 49 25.39 -14.18 -7.79
CA GLU A 49 26.07 -13.96 -6.51
C GLU A 49 25.48 -14.80 -5.37
N HIS A 50 24.15 -14.94 -5.33
CA HIS A 50 23.48 -15.85 -4.38
C HIS A 50 23.92 -17.29 -4.61
N GLU A 51 23.87 -17.78 -5.84
CA GLU A 51 24.30 -19.14 -6.17
C GLU A 51 25.76 -19.39 -5.81
N ALA A 52 26.65 -18.44 -6.14
CA ALA A 52 28.06 -18.53 -5.79
C ALA A 52 28.23 -18.59 -4.26
N LEU A 53 27.52 -17.73 -3.52
CA LEU A 53 27.59 -17.69 -2.06
C LEU A 53 27.09 -18.99 -1.44
N PHE A 54 25.97 -19.55 -1.90
CA PHE A 54 25.46 -20.83 -1.41
C PHE A 54 26.41 -22.01 -1.70
N LYS A 55 27.13 -21.98 -2.83
CA LYS A 55 28.15 -22.99 -3.16
C LYS A 55 29.38 -22.90 -2.26
N THR A 56 29.79 -21.70 -1.85
CA THR A 56 30.99 -21.49 -1.03
C THR A 56 30.74 -21.49 0.48
N ASP A 57 29.61 -20.94 0.91
CA ASP A 57 29.21 -20.79 2.31
C ASP A 57 27.67 -20.73 2.41
N ALA A 58 27.05 -21.91 2.52
CA ALA A 58 25.60 -22.03 2.63
C ALA A 58 25.01 -21.26 3.83
N THR A 59 25.77 -21.13 4.92
CA THR A 59 25.33 -20.41 6.12
C THR A 59 25.28 -18.90 5.86
N ALA A 60 26.30 -18.36 5.19
CA ALA A 60 26.28 -16.97 4.74
C ALA A 60 25.18 -16.73 3.71
N GLY A 61 24.95 -17.66 2.78
CA GLY A 61 23.85 -17.60 1.80
C GLY A 61 22.49 -17.49 2.47
N VAL A 62 22.21 -18.37 3.44
CA VAL A 62 21.01 -18.33 4.29
C VAL A 62 20.83 -16.97 4.97
N ARG A 63 21.89 -16.43 5.56
CA ARG A 63 21.85 -15.15 6.27
C ARG A 63 21.51 -14.01 5.32
N VAL A 64 22.12 -13.99 4.14
CA VAL A 64 21.85 -12.95 3.12
C VAL A 64 20.42 -13.07 2.60
N GLN A 65 19.95 -14.27 2.23
CA GLN A 65 18.57 -14.48 1.79
C GLN A 65 17.56 -14.00 2.85
N MET A 66 17.77 -14.32 4.12
CA MET A 66 16.89 -13.85 5.19
C MET A 66 16.94 -12.33 5.36
N THR A 67 18.12 -11.72 5.22
CA THR A 67 18.28 -10.26 5.28
C THR A 67 17.51 -9.58 4.15
N GLU A 68 17.63 -10.08 2.92
CA GLU A 68 16.94 -9.56 1.75
C GLU A 68 15.42 -9.73 1.84
N LEU A 69 14.94 -10.87 2.37
CA LEU A 69 13.52 -11.07 2.65
C LEU A 69 12.96 -9.98 3.58
N LEU A 70 13.69 -9.66 4.65
CA LEU A 70 13.31 -8.59 5.58
C LEU A 70 13.40 -7.20 4.92
N TYR A 71 14.37 -6.98 4.03
CA TYR A 71 14.47 -5.77 3.22
C TYR A 71 13.25 -5.61 2.30
N HIS A 72 12.84 -6.66 1.60
CA HIS A 72 11.65 -6.63 0.77
C HIS A 72 10.37 -6.38 1.60
N ALA A 73 10.25 -7.01 2.79
CA ALA A 73 9.12 -6.77 3.69
C ALA A 73 9.06 -5.31 4.19
N HIS A 74 10.20 -4.76 4.59
CA HIS A 74 10.31 -3.37 5.01
C HIS A 74 9.99 -2.41 3.85
N PHE A 75 10.60 -2.62 2.68
CA PHE A 75 10.36 -1.81 1.50
C PHE A 75 8.88 -1.84 1.09
N ALA A 76 8.26 -3.02 1.07
CA ALA A 76 6.85 -3.16 0.74
C ALA A 76 5.95 -2.36 1.68
N ALA A 77 6.17 -2.46 2.99
CA ALA A 77 5.40 -1.69 3.97
C ALA A 77 5.60 -0.17 3.81
N VAL A 78 6.84 0.29 3.69
CA VAL A 78 7.15 1.72 3.50
C VAL A 78 6.54 2.24 2.21
N ALA A 79 6.72 1.53 1.09
CA ALA A 79 6.19 1.92 -0.20
C ALA A 79 4.66 1.97 -0.20
N THR A 80 3.98 1.02 0.45
CA THR A 80 2.52 1.06 0.64
C THR A 80 2.08 2.31 1.39
N LEU A 81 2.71 2.63 2.53
CA LEU A 81 2.37 3.83 3.29
C LEU A 81 2.59 5.11 2.50
N VAL A 82 3.75 5.24 1.85
CA VAL A 82 4.10 6.42 1.05
C VAL A 82 3.16 6.55 -0.15
N ARG A 83 2.92 5.48 -0.93
CA ARG A 83 2.04 5.51 -2.10
C ARG A 83 0.61 5.87 -1.71
N ALA A 84 0.05 5.24 -0.68
CA ALA A 84 -1.29 5.55 -0.21
C ALA A 84 -1.39 7.01 0.28
N TYR A 85 -0.39 7.49 1.02
CA TYR A 85 -0.35 8.88 1.49
C TYR A 85 -0.30 9.88 0.32
N ARG A 86 0.54 9.65 -0.69
CA ARG A 86 0.65 10.55 -1.85
C ARG A 86 -0.64 10.60 -2.69
N TRP A 87 -1.30 9.47 -2.88
CA TRP A 87 -2.60 9.46 -3.57
C TRP A 87 -3.69 10.17 -2.75
N ALA A 88 -3.69 10.01 -1.43
CA ALA A 88 -4.59 10.74 -0.56
C ALA A 88 -4.35 12.26 -0.58
N GLU A 89 -3.08 12.69 -0.58
CA GLU A 89 -2.72 14.11 -0.79
C GLU A 89 -3.26 14.63 -2.14
N GLY A 90 -3.22 13.80 -3.19
CA GLY A 90 -3.82 14.11 -4.49
C GLY A 90 -5.33 14.37 -4.40
N CYS A 91 -6.08 13.50 -3.72
CA CYS A 91 -7.51 13.72 -3.48
C CYS A 91 -7.78 15.02 -2.73
N ILE A 92 -7.00 15.31 -1.69
CA ILE A 92 -7.19 16.49 -0.85
C ILE A 92 -6.84 17.78 -1.62
N ALA A 93 -5.76 17.75 -2.40
CA ALA A 93 -5.35 18.88 -3.22
C ALA A 93 -6.38 19.19 -4.32
N ALA A 94 -6.92 18.16 -4.96
CA ALA A 94 -7.97 18.30 -5.96
C ALA A 94 -9.30 18.79 -5.36
N TYR A 95 -9.69 18.27 -4.19
CA TYR A 95 -10.83 18.76 -3.42
C TYR A 95 -10.69 20.25 -3.09
N SER A 96 -9.53 20.66 -2.60
CA SER A 96 -9.28 22.05 -2.17
C SER A 96 -9.27 23.06 -3.33
N GLN A 97 -9.12 22.58 -4.57
CA GLN A 97 -9.09 23.38 -5.78
C GLN A 97 -10.35 23.22 -6.63
N ASP A 98 -11.36 22.47 -6.14
CA ASP A 98 -12.58 22.13 -6.88
C ASP A 98 -12.27 21.54 -8.27
N LEU A 99 -11.40 20.52 -8.32
CA LEU A 99 -11.00 19.85 -9.57
C LEU A 99 -11.51 18.39 -9.59
N PHE A 100 -12.61 18.13 -10.29
CA PHE A 100 -13.30 16.83 -10.22
C PHE A 100 -12.53 15.69 -10.88
N LEU A 101 -12.05 15.88 -12.12
CA LEU A 101 -11.31 14.82 -12.82
C LEU A 101 -9.99 14.45 -12.10
N PRO A 102 -9.17 15.41 -11.62
CA PRO A 102 -8.00 15.10 -10.78
C PRO A 102 -8.35 14.40 -9.45
N PHE A 103 -9.49 14.74 -8.85
CA PHE A 103 -9.99 14.04 -7.67
C PHE A 103 -10.28 12.57 -7.97
N CYS A 104 -11.03 12.28 -9.05
CA CYS A 104 -11.33 10.92 -9.49
C CYS A 104 -10.07 10.13 -9.88
N ALA A 105 -9.13 10.76 -10.59
CA ALA A 105 -7.84 10.15 -10.92
C ALA A 105 -7.04 9.75 -9.68
N SER A 106 -7.02 10.62 -8.66
CA SER A 106 -6.31 10.36 -7.41
C SER A 106 -7.01 9.26 -6.59
N ALA A 107 -8.35 9.29 -6.51
CA ALA A 107 -9.14 8.26 -5.84
C ALA A 107 -8.94 6.88 -6.49
N ARG A 108 -8.88 6.83 -7.83
CA ARG A 108 -8.57 5.61 -8.58
C ARG A 108 -7.18 5.09 -8.25
N GLY A 109 -6.17 5.97 -8.30
CA GLY A 109 -4.79 5.60 -7.96
C GLY A 109 -4.67 5.09 -6.52
N LEU A 110 -5.40 5.68 -5.58
CA LEU A 110 -5.45 5.23 -4.18
C LEU A 110 -6.07 3.82 -4.06
N LEU A 111 -7.16 3.57 -4.78
CA LEU A 111 -7.85 2.28 -4.79
C LEU A 111 -6.98 1.18 -5.42
N GLU A 112 -6.36 1.47 -6.57
CA GLU A 112 -5.43 0.55 -7.24
C GLU A 112 -4.20 0.24 -6.37
N ALA A 113 -3.60 1.26 -5.74
CA ALA A 113 -2.47 1.07 -4.83
C ALA A 113 -2.85 0.25 -3.58
N THR A 114 -4.09 0.38 -3.13
CA THR A 114 -4.63 -0.43 -2.02
C THR A 114 -4.84 -1.88 -2.43
N GLY A 115 -5.43 -2.14 -3.60
CA GLY A 115 -5.58 -3.49 -4.12
C GLY A 115 -4.24 -4.21 -4.29
N ASP A 116 -3.25 -3.52 -4.85
CA ASP A 116 -1.87 -4.03 -5.02
C ASP A 116 -1.23 -4.38 -3.67
N SER A 117 -1.37 -3.49 -2.68
CA SER A 117 -0.88 -3.75 -1.31
C SER A 117 -1.62 -4.91 -0.64
N TYR A 118 -2.94 -5.00 -0.83
CA TYR A 118 -3.79 -6.00 -0.19
C TYR A 118 -3.56 -7.42 -0.74
N ASP A 119 -3.25 -7.57 -2.02
CA ASP A 119 -2.98 -8.88 -2.65
C ASP A 119 -1.78 -9.60 -2.02
N GLY A 120 -0.80 -8.84 -1.50
CA GLY A 120 0.42 -9.40 -0.92
C GLY A 120 0.53 -9.26 0.60
N LEU A 121 0.44 -8.03 1.11
CA LEU A 121 0.95 -7.68 2.44
C LEU A 121 0.18 -8.29 3.63
N PRO A 122 -1.15 -8.47 3.66
CA PRO A 122 -1.88 -8.86 4.87
C PRO A 122 -1.39 -10.14 5.55
N ARG A 123 -0.83 -11.09 4.78
CA ARG A 123 -0.30 -12.36 5.31
C ARG A 123 1.14 -12.29 5.80
N VAL A 124 1.91 -11.31 5.32
CA VAL A 124 3.36 -11.27 5.54
C VAL A 124 3.73 -10.99 7.01
N PRO A 125 3.08 -10.05 7.75
CA PRO A 125 3.47 -9.76 9.14
C PRO A 125 3.34 -10.97 10.05
N LEU A 126 2.24 -11.71 9.90
CA LEU A 126 1.99 -12.89 10.73
C LEU A 126 2.97 -14.03 10.41
N ALA A 127 3.30 -14.21 9.13
CA ALA A 127 4.30 -15.19 8.71
C ALA A 127 5.68 -14.87 9.33
N LEU A 128 6.10 -13.60 9.29
CA LEU A 128 7.36 -13.18 9.90
C LEU A 128 7.34 -13.32 11.42
N ALA A 129 6.25 -12.90 12.07
CA ALA A 129 6.07 -13.02 13.52
C ALA A 129 6.20 -14.47 13.99
N GLY A 130 5.50 -15.40 13.33
CA GLY A 130 5.56 -16.83 13.64
C GLY A 130 6.92 -17.49 13.37
N GLN A 131 7.81 -16.82 12.63
CA GLN A 131 9.15 -17.31 12.32
C GLN A 131 10.27 -16.58 13.06
N LYS A 132 9.96 -15.72 14.04
CA LYS A 132 10.92 -14.93 14.84
C LYS A 132 12.18 -15.70 15.21
N ALA A 133 12.05 -16.87 15.84
CA ALA A 133 13.19 -17.67 16.29
C ALA A 133 14.08 -18.17 15.13
N ASN A 134 13.47 -18.57 14.01
CA ASN A 134 14.21 -19.06 12.84
C ASN A 134 14.91 -17.91 12.11
N ILE A 135 14.23 -16.77 11.97
CA ILE A 135 14.80 -15.54 11.41
C ILE A 135 16.03 -15.12 12.22
N GLN A 136 15.91 -15.03 13.54
CA GLN A 136 17.02 -14.63 14.42
C GLN A 136 18.20 -15.62 14.37
N LYS A 137 17.92 -16.93 14.26
CA LYS A 137 18.97 -17.95 14.06
C LYS A 137 19.69 -17.76 12.73
N ALA A 138 18.96 -17.53 11.64
CA ALA A 138 19.49 -17.31 10.31
C ALA A 138 20.39 -16.06 10.26
N LEU A 139 19.91 -14.95 10.84
CA LEU A 139 20.65 -13.69 10.92
C LEU A 139 21.97 -13.83 11.70
N LYS A 140 22.00 -14.70 12.71
CA LYS A 140 23.20 -15.02 13.50
C LYS A 140 24.14 -16.03 12.81
N GLY A 141 23.81 -16.49 11.59
CA GLY A 141 24.62 -17.49 10.89
C GLY A 141 24.52 -18.88 11.50
N ALA A 142 23.39 -19.24 12.11
CA ALA A 142 23.05 -20.64 12.29
C ALA A 142 22.37 -21.15 11.01
N SER A 143 22.43 -22.46 10.75
CA SER A 143 21.78 -23.11 9.58
C SER A 143 20.45 -23.75 9.97
N PRO A 144 19.32 -23.01 10.02
CA PRO A 144 18.02 -23.65 10.01
C PRO A 144 17.74 -24.26 8.62
N PRO A 145 16.88 -25.29 8.54
CA PRO A 145 16.41 -25.82 7.26
C PRO A 145 15.47 -24.80 6.60
N LEU A 146 16.02 -23.86 5.83
CA LEU A 146 15.29 -22.64 5.40
C LEU A 146 14.83 -22.61 3.95
N GLN A 147 15.53 -23.26 3.02
CA GLN A 147 15.40 -22.96 1.59
C GLN A 147 13.99 -23.18 1.00
N LEU A 148 13.15 -24.04 1.60
CA LEU A 148 11.79 -24.30 1.11
C LEU A 148 10.69 -23.52 1.85
N ARG A 149 10.99 -22.83 2.96
CA ARG A 149 9.93 -22.30 3.86
C ARG A 149 9.48 -20.87 3.57
N TYR A 150 10.20 -20.11 2.75
CA TYR A 150 9.91 -18.68 2.52
C TYR A 150 9.64 -18.33 1.06
N LYS A 151 9.73 -19.27 0.13
CA LYS A 151 9.56 -18.97 -1.30
C LYS A 151 8.23 -18.27 -1.58
N GLU A 152 7.13 -18.76 -1.01
CA GLU A 152 5.81 -18.12 -1.19
C GLU A 152 5.78 -16.69 -0.64
N LEU A 153 6.46 -16.44 0.47
CA LEU A 153 6.53 -15.12 1.09
C LEU A 153 7.38 -14.15 0.27
N GLU A 154 8.51 -14.65 -0.20
CA GLU A 154 9.46 -13.94 -1.04
C GLU A 154 8.82 -13.61 -2.39
N ASP A 155 8.21 -14.58 -3.08
CA ASP A 155 7.52 -14.37 -4.36
C ASP A 155 6.44 -13.28 -4.23
N VAL A 156 5.74 -13.21 -3.10
CA VAL A 156 4.72 -12.17 -2.85
C VAL A 156 5.34 -10.78 -2.71
N LEU A 157 6.44 -10.67 -1.97
CA LEU A 157 7.14 -9.40 -1.77
C LEU A 157 7.90 -8.94 -3.02
N LEU A 158 8.43 -9.89 -3.78
CA LEU A 158 9.04 -9.65 -5.09
C LEU A 158 7.99 -9.23 -6.11
N HIS A 159 6.81 -9.86 -6.12
CA HIS A 159 5.69 -9.44 -6.96
C HIS A 159 5.32 -7.98 -6.68
N PHE A 160 5.13 -7.60 -5.42
CA PHE A 160 4.82 -6.22 -5.07
C PHE A 160 5.86 -5.19 -5.57
N SER A 161 7.15 -5.56 -5.59
CA SER A 161 8.25 -4.64 -5.92
C SER A 161 8.71 -4.68 -7.38
N HIS A 162 8.55 -5.82 -8.06
CA HIS A 162 9.09 -6.08 -9.39
C HIS A 162 8.02 -6.40 -10.44
N ALA A 163 6.75 -6.51 -10.05
CA ALA A 163 5.68 -6.76 -10.99
C ALA A 163 5.64 -5.67 -12.06
N LYS A 164 5.64 -6.10 -13.32
CA LYS A 164 5.60 -5.22 -14.49
C LYS A 164 4.84 -5.87 -15.63
N ARG A 165 4.49 -5.06 -16.63
CA ARG A 165 3.97 -5.60 -17.88
C ARG A 165 5.06 -6.44 -18.55
N VAL A 166 4.70 -7.66 -18.94
CA VAL A 166 5.58 -8.62 -19.62
C VAL A 166 4.91 -9.01 -20.92
N ASP A 167 5.65 -8.92 -22.03
CA ASP A 167 5.13 -9.31 -23.34
C ASP A 167 5.08 -10.84 -23.49
N LYS A 168 4.29 -11.32 -24.46
CA LYS A 168 4.09 -12.77 -24.68
C LYS A 168 5.42 -13.53 -24.86
N SER A 169 6.40 -12.93 -25.55
CA SER A 169 7.72 -13.53 -25.78
C SER A 169 8.55 -13.64 -24.50
N GLN A 170 8.38 -12.72 -23.55
CA GLN A 170 9.11 -12.69 -22.28
C GLN A 170 8.42 -13.51 -21.19
N ARG A 171 7.12 -13.80 -21.35
CA ARG A 171 6.32 -14.49 -20.33
C ARG A 171 6.85 -15.88 -20.00
N ALA A 172 7.32 -16.62 -21.00
CA ALA A 172 7.81 -18.00 -20.81
C ALA A 172 9.13 -18.10 -20.04
N THR A 173 9.91 -17.01 -20.00
CA THR A 173 11.23 -16.98 -19.35
C THR A 173 11.26 -16.10 -18.10
N SER A 174 10.16 -15.41 -17.79
CA SER A 174 10.07 -14.54 -16.61
C SER A 174 9.65 -15.37 -15.39
N PRO A 175 10.24 -15.13 -14.20
CA PRO A 175 9.73 -15.70 -12.96
C PRO A 175 8.26 -15.37 -12.73
N ASP A 176 7.51 -16.25 -12.07
CA ASP A 176 6.05 -16.12 -11.91
C ASP A 176 5.60 -14.85 -11.17
N TYR A 177 6.47 -14.27 -10.33
CA TYR A 177 6.21 -13.01 -9.60
C TYR A 177 6.44 -11.74 -10.44
N VAL A 178 7.02 -11.83 -11.64
CA VAL A 178 7.32 -10.63 -12.46
C VAL A 178 6.12 -10.13 -13.25
N PRO A 179 5.26 -10.97 -13.85
CA PRO A 179 4.16 -10.46 -14.64
C PRO A 179 3.05 -9.83 -13.78
N ALA A 180 2.79 -8.55 -14.00
CA ALA A 180 1.72 -7.83 -13.33
C ALA A 180 0.34 -8.47 -13.59
N LYS A 181 -0.49 -8.50 -12.55
CA LYS A 181 -1.89 -8.92 -12.65
C LYS A 181 -2.73 -7.78 -13.26
N LEU A 182 -3.94 -8.10 -13.71
CA LEU A 182 -4.87 -7.07 -14.15
C LEU A 182 -5.30 -6.22 -12.95
N PRO A 183 -5.55 -4.91 -13.11
CA PRO A 183 -6.06 -4.06 -12.04
C PRO A 183 -7.32 -4.62 -11.36
N SER A 184 -8.23 -5.22 -12.14
CA SER A 184 -9.43 -5.87 -11.62
C SER A 184 -9.16 -7.08 -10.74
N THR A 185 -8.02 -7.77 -10.92
CA THR A 185 -7.59 -8.86 -10.02
C THR A 185 -7.26 -8.33 -8.63
N TYR A 186 -6.74 -7.10 -8.53
CA TYR A 186 -6.38 -6.47 -7.27
C TYR A 186 -7.57 -5.82 -6.56
N THR A 187 -8.53 -5.27 -7.31
CA THR A 187 -9.66 -4.54 -6.72
C THR A 187 -10.83 -5.44 -6.33
N LYS A 188 -11.05 -6.57 -7.02
CA LYS A 188 -12.15 -7.51 -6.70
C LYS A 188 -12.12 -8.03 -5.26
N PRO A 189 -10.97 -8.45 -4.69
CA PRO A 189 -10.93 -8.91 -3.30
C PRO A 189 -11.29 -7.83 -2.27
N LEU A 190 -11.32 -6.55 -2.67
CA LEU A 190 -11.74 -5.47 -1.78
C LEU A 190 -13.25 -5.49 -1.50
N GLU A 191 -14.05 -6.19 -2.33
CA GLU A 191 -15.49 -6.37 -2.11
C GLU A 191 -15.84 -7.05 -0.79
N ASP A 192 -14.91 -7.84 -0.24
CA ASP A 192 -15.10 -8.54 1.02
C ASP A 192 -15.05 -7.59 2.24
N PHE A 193 -14.72 -6.30 2.03
CA PHE A 193 -14.65 -5.29 3.09
C PHE A 193 -15.89 -4.41 3.10
N PRO A 194 -16.48 -4.12 4.27
CA PRO A 194 -17.54 -3.12 4.37
C PRO A 194 -16.98 -1.72 4.02
N PRO A 195 -17.73 -0.86 3.29
CA PRO A 195 -19.14 -1.02 2.91
C PRO A 195 -19.38 -1.81 1.60
N GLY A 196 -18.36 -2.41 0.98
CA GLY A 196 -18.44 -3.09 -0.32
C GLY A 196 -18.62 -2.12 -1.50
N GLY A 197 -18.79 -2.65 -2.71
CA GLY A 197 -18.97 -1.88 -3.95
C GLY A 197 -17.71 -1.15 -4.44
N PHE A 198 -16.54 -1.69 -4.12
CA PHE A 198 -15.25 -1.12 -4.54
C PHE A 198 -14.98 -1.31 -6.04
N TYR A 199 -15.43 -2.42 -6.61
CA TYR A 199 -15.31 -2.76 -8.00
C TYR A 199 -16.20 -1.87 -8.87
N ASP A 200 -17.46 -1.67 -8.49
CA ASP A 200 -18.37 -0.74 -9.19
C ASP A 200 -17.83 0.69 -9.13
N TRP A 201 -17.36 1.11 -7.95
CA TRP A 201 -16.70 2.40 -7.79
C TRP A 201 -15.42 2.51 -8.63
N TYR A 202 -14.62 1.44 -8.72
CA TYR A 202 -13.46 1.39 -9.61
C TYR A 202 -13.84 1.55 -11.09
N GLN A 203 -14.95 0.94 -11.54
CA GLN A 203 -15.45 1.12 -12.91
C GLN A 203 -15.87 2.57 -13.17
N GLU A 204 -16.67 3.17 -12.26
CA GLU A 204 -17.06 4.60 -12.34
C GLU A 204 -15.81 5.49 -12.47
N LEU A 205 -14.81 5.27 -11.62
CA LEU A 205 -13.55 6.02 -11.68
C LEU A 205 -12.78 5.80 -12.99
N CYS A 206 -12.84 4.61 -13.58
CA CYS A 206 -12.24 4.34 -14.90
C CYS A 206 -12.94 5.11 -16.02
N GLU A 207 -14.27 5.18 -16.00
CA GLU A 207 -15.07 5.94 -16.98
C GLU A 207 -14.85 7.45 -16.87
N LEU A 208 -14.57 7.95 -15.67
CA LEU A 208 -14.26 9.36 -15.45
C LEU A 208 -12.81 9.73 -15.83
N THR A 209 -11.87 8.78 -15.78
CA THR A 209 -10.42 9.07 -15.92
C THR A 209 -9.83 8.65 -17.26
N HIS A 210 -10.59 7.93 -18.08
CA HIS A 210 -10.24 7.60 -19.46
C HIS A 210 -11.15 8.34 -20.45
N PRO A 211 -10.78 8.41 -21.74
CA PRO A 211 -11.67 8.94 -22.77
C PRO A 211 -12.96 8.11 -22.87
N ALA A 212 -14.01 8.58 -22.20
CA ALA A 212 -15.34 7.98 -22.20
C ALA A 212 -16.41 9.07 -22.06
N SER A 213 -17.67 8.70 -22.33
CA SER A 213 -18.81 9.62 -22.24
C SER A 213 -18.82 10.35 -20.90
N ASP A 214 -18.63 9.63 -19.79
CA ASP A 214 -18.74 10.21 -18.45
C ASP A 214 -17.67 11.25 -18.15
N SER A 215 -16.44 11.06 -18.66
CA SER A 215 -15.36 12.05 -18.58
C SER A 215 -15.63 13.36 -19.33
N VAL A 216 -16.60 13.39 -20.24
CA VAL A 216 -16.98 14.58 -21.04
C VAL A 216 -18.33 15.13 -20.59
N CYS A 217 -19.30 14.24 -20.43
CA CYS A 217 -20.70 14.57 -20.15
C CYS A 217 -20.94 15.00 -18.70
N TYR A 218 -19.97 14.87 -17.78
CA TYR A 218 -20.15 15.38 -16.40
C TYR A 218 -20.39 16.90 -16.35
N MET A 219 -19.97 17.65 -17.38
CA MET A 219 -20.22 19.09 -17.55
C MET A 219 -21.60 19.40 -18.14
N LEU A 220 -22.37 18.40 -18.55
CA LEU A 220 -23.74 18.58 -19.05
C LEU A 220 -24.72 18.46 -17.89
N VAL A 221 -25.48 19.52 -17.64
CA VAL A 221 -26.48 19.60 -16.56
C VAL A 221 -27.87 19.81 -17.17
N PRO A 222 -28.91 19.07 -16.76
CA PRO A 222 -30.25 19.30 -17.24
C PRO A 222 -30.81 20.64 -16.72
N ASP A 223 -31.42 21.43 -17.60
CA ASP A 223 -32.18 22.63 -17.24
C ASP A 223 -33.62 22.30 -16.81
N THR A 224 -34.40 23.34 -16.46
CA THR A 224 -35.80 23.18 -16.03
C THR A 224 -36.75 22.66 -17.12
N GLU A 225 -36.34 22.73 -18.39
CA GLU A 225 -37.10 22.24 -19.55
C GLU A 225 -36.60 20.85 -20.01
N GLY A 226 -35.61 20.27 -19.33
CA GLY A 226 -35.01 18.98 -19.68
C GLY A 226 -33.99 19.05 -20.83
N ARG A 227 -33.55 20.25 -21.24
CA ARG A 227 -32.42 20.43 -22.17
C ARG A 227 -31.10 20.25 -21.40
N LEU A 228 -30.02 19.95 -22.12
CA LEU A 228 -28.69 19.86 -21.52
C LEU A 228 -27.93 21.18 -21.73
N GLU A 229 -27.44 21.76 -20.64
CA GLU A 229 -26.59 22.93 -20.62
C GLU A 229 -25.14 22.55 -20.29
N PHE A 230 -24.17 23.10 -21.01
CA PHE A 230 -22.76 22.96 -20.68
C PHE A 230 -22.40 23.92 -19.55
N GLN A 231 -21.85 23.38 -18.46
CA GLN A 231 -21.39 24.13 -17.30
C GLN A 231 -19.97 23.71 -16.92
N ALA A 232 -19.02 24.64 -17.06
CA ALA A 232 -17.61 24.39 -16.73
C ALA A 232 -17.29 24.44 -15.24
N SER A 233 -18.23 24.89 -14.39
CA SER A 233 -18.02 25.14 -12.96
C SER A 233 -18.79 24.17 -12.05
N VAL A 234 -19.01 22.93 -12.51
CA VAL A 234 -19.78 21.91 -11.77
C VAL A 234 -18.92 21.06 -10.84
N ASP A 235 -17.59 21.21 -10.90
CA ASP A 235 -16.65 20.29 -10.24
C ASP A 235 -16.90 20.14 -8.74
N ARG A 236 -17.11 21.26 -8.02
CA ARG A 236 -17.41 21.22 -6.58
C ARG A 236 -18.64 20.37 -6.27
N GLU A 237 -19.72 20.55 -7.04
CA GLU A 237 -20.97 19.80 -6.86
C GLU A 237 -20.78 18.32 -7.17
N ARG A 238 -20.01 18.01 -8.22
CA ARG A 238 -19.66 16.63 -8.59
C ARG A 238 -18.80 15.94 -7.53
N ILE A 239 -17.80 16.64 -6.99
CA ILE A 239 -16.98 16.16 -5.88
C ILE A 239 -17.85 15.88 -4.66
N GLN A 240 -18.73 16.81 -4.29
CA GLN A 240 -19.61 16.61 -3.13
C GLN A 240 -20.58 15.44 -3.33
N ALA A 241 -21.19 15.32 -4.51
CA ALA A 241 -22.04 14.19 -4.84
C ALA A 241 -21.28 12.86 -4.78
N HIS A 242 -20.03 12.85 -5.27
CA HIS A 242 -19.17 11.67 -5.19
C HIS A 242 -18.81 11.31 -3.74
N LEU A 243 -18.44 12.29 -2.91
CA LEU A 243 -18.14 12.10 -1.49
C LEU A 243 -19.34 11.60 -0.71
N ASN A 244 -20.54 12.12 -0.96
CA ASN A 244 -21.78 11.65 -0.32
C ASN A 244 -22.01 10.14 -0.53
N ARG A 245 -21.57 9.60 -1.67
CA ARG A 245 -21.69 8.17 -1.99
C ARG A 245 -20.50 7.33 -1.52
N ASN A 246 -19.29 7.91 -1.51
CA ASN A 246 -18.04 7.14 -1.45
C ASN A 246 -17.08 7.53 -0.31
N GLN A 247 -17.39 8.51 0.55
CA GLN A 247 -16.49 8.93 1.65
C GLN A 247 -16.12 7.76 2.58
N ALA A 248 -17.08 6.92 2.94
CA ALA A 248 -16.82 5.74 3.76
C ALA A 248 -15.87 4.73 3.07
N ARG A 249 -16.00 4.56 1.75
CA ARG A 249 -15.09 3.73 0.95
C ARG A 249 -13.69 4.33 0.93
N LEU A 250 -13.56 5.64 0.70
CA LEU A 250 -12.27 6.35 0.73
C LEU A 250 -11.55 6.15 2.06
N ALA A 251 -12.26 6.30 3.18
CA ALA A 251 -11.70 6.05 4.51
C ALA A 251 -11.24 4.59 4.68
N GLU A 252 -12.05 3.65 4.19
CA GLU A 252 -11.75 2.23 4.28
C GLU A 252 -10.54 1.82 3.41
N VAL A 253 -10.38 2.38 2.22
CA VAL A 253 -9.22 2.15 1.35
C VAL A 253 -7.91 2.49 2.08
N LEU A 254 -7.88 3.59 2.83
CA LEU A 254 -6.73 3.93 3.68
C LEU A 254 -6.49 2.85 4.73
N ARG A 255 -7.54 2.39 5.41
CA ARG A 255 -7.42 1.36 6.46
C ARG A 255 -6.89 0.04 5.91
N ILE A 256 -7.44 -0.43 4.78
CA ILE A 256 -7.07 -1.71 4.15
C ILE A 256 -5.59 -1.72 3.75
N SER A 257 -5.09 -0.63 3.17
CA SER A 257 -3.69 -0.54 2.76
C SER A 257 -2.73 -0.29 3.92
N GLN A 258 -3.07 0.61 4.83
CA GLN A 258 -2.12 1.13 5.81
C GLN A 258 -2.01 0.24 7.05
N VAL A 259 -3.08 -0.42 7.49
CA VAL A 259 -3.04 -1.27 8.70
C VAL A 259 -2.05 -2.44 8.55
N PRO A 260 -2.07 -3.24 7.47
CA PRO A 260 -1.06 -4.30 7.27
C PRO A 260 0.37 -3.77 7.23
N ALA A 261 0.59 -2.62 6.60
CA ALA A 261 1.92 -2.00 6.52
C ALA A 261 2.42 -1.50 7.88
N LEU A 262 1.56 -0.85 8.68
CA LEU A 262 1.92 -0.43 10.05
C LEU A 262 2.22 -1.64 10.95
N VAL A 263 1.41 -2.71 10.84
CA VAL A 263 1.66 -3.96 11.55
C VAL A 263 2.97 -4.61 11.10
N MET A 264 3.28 -4.59 9.80
CA MET A 264 4.56 -5.07 9.27
C MET A 264 5.74 -4.36 9.92
N LEU A 265 5.73 -3.03 9.89
CA LEU A 265 6.80 -2.21 10.48
C LEU A 265 6.92 -2.46 11.99
N ARG A 266 5.79 -2.67 12.68
CA ARG A 266 5.79 -3.04 14.11
C ARG A 266 6.43 -4.41 14.35
N VAL A 267 6.12 -5.43 13.53
CA VAL A 267 6.73 -6.76 13.61
C VAL A 267 8.24 -6.70 13.37
N LEU A 268 8.68 -5.89 12.40
CA LEU A 268 10.11 -5.72 12.07
C LEU A 268 10.94 -5.16 13.23
N LEU A 269 10.35 -4.46 14.20
CA LEU A 269 11.05 -4.07 15.43
C LEU A 269 11.53 -5.27 16.28
N TYR A 270 10.91 -6.44 16.12
CA TYR A 270 11.19 -7.64 16.91
C TYR A 270 11.97 -8.71 16.14
N VAL A 271 11.80 -8.76 14.82
CA VAL A 271 12.40 -9.80 13.96
C VAL A 271 13.51 -9.26 13.06
N GLY A 272 13.47 -7.96 12.73
CA GLY A 272 14.38 -7.32 11.79
C GLY A 272 15.64 -6.77 12.47
N PRO A 273 16.73 -6.59 11.70
CA PRO A 273 17.93 -5.93 12.20
C PRO A 273 17.64 -4.43 12.46
N PRO A 274 18.42 -3.76 13.35
CA PRO A 274 18.12 -2.40 13.84
C PRO A 274 17.96 -1.34 12.74
N GLU A 275 18.65 -1.49 11.61
CA GLU A 275 18.56 -0.58 10.46
C GLU A 275 17.17 -0.56 9.79
N LEU A 276 16.32 -1.54 10.05
CA LEU A 276 14.92 -1.59 9.57
C LEU A 276 13.92 -1.06 10.60
N HIS A 277 14.38 -0.57 11.76
CA HIS A 277 13.49 -0.18 12.84
C HIS A 277 12.94 1.22 12.64
N VAL A 278 11.63 1.31 12.41
CA VAL A 278 10.91 2.59 12.33
C VAL A 278 10.35 2.94 13.70
N SER A 279 11.10 3.65 14.54
CA SER A 279 10.74 3.90 15.94
C SER A 279 9.37 4.58 16.12
N ALA A 280 8.96 5.42 15.18
CA ALA A 280 7.66 6.10 15.20
C ALA A 280 6.47 5.14 15.32
N VAL A 281 6.58 3.92 14.77
CA VAL A 281 5.47 2.95 14.83
C VAL A 281 5.22 2.43 16.24
N LYS A 282 6.16 2.60 17.19
CA LYS A 282 6.00 2.21 18.61
C LYS A 282 4.89 2.99 19.32
N ALA A 283 4.68 4.25 18.92
CA ALA A 283 3.70 5.15 19.53
C ALA A 283 2.27 4.93 19.01
N ILE A 284 2.10 4.15 17.93
CA ILE A 284 0.80 3.91 17.31
C ILE A 284 0.03 2.86 18.10
N ASP A 285 -1.18 3.16 18.57
CA ASP A 285 -2.02 2.18 19.25
C ASP A 285 -2.60 1.17 18.24
N LEU A 286 -2.10 -0.07 18.29
CA LEU A 286 -2.56 -1.17 17.44
C LEU A 286 -3.34 -2.23 18.23
N ARG A 287 -3.65 -2.01 19.52
CA ARG A 287 -4.25 -3.02 20.42
C ARG A 287 -5.57 -3.59 19.92
N GLN A 288 -6.36 -2.77 19.25
CA GLN A 288 -7.66 -3.16 18.70
C GLN A 288 -7.55 -3.84 17.32
N ILE A 289 -6.37 -3.80 16.69
CA ILE A 289 -6.16 -4.39 15.36
C ILE A 289 -5.99 -5.91 15.49
N GLY A 290 -6.94 -6.66 14.93
CA GLY A 290 -6.92 -8.13 14.96
C GLY A 290 -5.64 -8.76 14.40
N LEU A 291 -5.10 -8.20 13.31
CA LEU A 291 -3.85 -8.67 12.72
C LEU A 291 -2.67 -8.48 13.68
N TRP A 292 -2.57 -7.33 14.37
CA TRP A 292 -1.53 -7.08 15.35
C TRP A 292 -1.65 -8.03 16.55
N ARG A 293 -2.85 -8.22 17.11
CA ARG A 293 -3.05 -9.17 18.23
C ARG A 293 -2.52 -10.58 17.91
N LYS A 294 -2.76 -11.06 16.69
CA LYS A 294 -2.20 -12.34 16.22
C LYS A 294 -0.68 -12.32 16.13
N CYS A 295 -0.10 -11.23 15.60
CA CYS A 295 1.35 -11.07 15.52
C CYS A 295 1.99 -10.95 16.90
N ALA A 296 1.42 -10.16 17.82
CA ALA A 296 1.89 -9.96 19.19
C ALA A 296 1.91 -11.30 19.96
N ALA A 297 0.84 -12.09 19.83
CA ALA A 297 0.80 -13.45 20.39
C ALA A 297 1.92 -14.34 19.83
N ALA A 298 2.15 -14.34 18.52
CA ALA A 298 3.23 -15.11 17.89
C ALA A 298 4.64 -14.60 18.26
N LEU A 299 4.77 -13.32 18.59
CA LEU A 299 6.02 -12.69 19.03
C LEU A 299 6.28 -12.84 20.55
N GLU A 300 5.28 -13.31 21.30
CA GLU A 300 5.27 -13.36 22.77
C GLU A 300 5.44 -11.96 23.41
N VAL A 301 4.69 -10.98 22.91
CA VAL A 301 4.70 -9.59 23.40
C VAL A 301 3.29 -9.10 23.69
N GLU A 302 3.18 -8.04 24.49
CA GLU A 302 1.90 -7.40 24.76
C GLU A 302 1.33 -6.76 23.47
N PRO A 303 0.03 -6.97 23.16
CA PRO A 303 -0.65 -6.27 22.08
C PRO A 303 -0.73 -4.75 22.28
#